data_AF-A0A7U9XJL6-F1
#
_entry.id   AF-A0A7U9XJL6-F1
#
_cell.length_a   1.000
_cell.length_b   1.000
_cell.length_c   1.000
_cell.angle_alpha   90.00
_cell.angle_beta   90.00
_cell.angle_gamma   90.00
#
_symmetry.space_group_name_H-M   'P 1'
#
loop_
_entity.id
_entity.type
_entity.pdbx_description
1 polymer ?
#
loop_
_entity_poly.entity_id
_entity_poly.type
_entity_poly.pdbx_seq_one_letter_code
_entity_poly.pdbx_strand_id
1 'polypeptide(L)'
;MRKDRRVSEMDVHGGNESQHSRKCGRKGVRNSRKVTYGLLGLAAVMLLGSTIGSTRAALTYYSENYTAEITVSQIGVSLLENGERVSSRDYDKNDWKVSSNAENASDSGVLLQNMLEKGEKLALNKKYREELRVENSGEIDEYVRVRIYKYWTKENESGDVEKITTLSPKLIDLELVNEDQWIMNPDDAAAAANGEKECIELYYKSVLPANAGEKSITVPFAENIMIDGQVASAAEVRDDGKGTITTVYKYDGVRFNLDVEVDAVQTHNAQDAIKSAWGVDAAALGISVRED
;
A
#
# COMPACT_ATOMS: atom_id res chain seq x y z
N MET A 1 -11.93 -0.22 33.72
CA MET A 1 -11.93 -1.60 34.27
C MET A 1 -10.48 -2.04 34.43
N ARG A 2 -9.96 -2.04 35.67
CA ARG A 2 -8.59 -2.46 36.01
C ARG A 2 -8.48 -3.98 36.01
N LYS A 3 -7.33 -4.53 35.59
CA LYS A 3 -6.77 -5.74 36.19
C LYS A 3 -5.25 -5.83 35.96
N ASP A 4 -4.52 -5.67 37.06
CA ASP A 4 -3.10 -5.94 37.24
C ASP A 4 -2.75 -7.44 37.12
N ARG A 5 -1.49 -7.74 36.78
CA ARG A 5 -0.76 -8.86 37.40
C ARG A 5 0.78 -8.72 37.37
N ARG A 6 1.33 -8.38 38.55
CA ARG A 6 2.56 -8.82 39.27
C ARG A 6 3.77 -9.40 38.50
N VAL A 7 4.98 -8.82 38.63
CA VAL A 7 6.05 -9.00 39.68
C VAL A 7 6.81 -10.33 39.57
N SER A 8 8.14 -10.27 39.36
CA SER A 8 9.13 -10.86 40.28
C SER A 8 10.56 -10.37 39.99
N GLU A 9 11.13 -9.75 41.01
CA GLU A 9 12.56 -9.57 41.26
C GLU A 9 13.15 -10.92 41.72
N MET A 10 14.39 -11.23 41.34
CA MET A 10 15.18 -12.28 41.97
C MET A 10 16.68 -12.04 41.77
N ASP A 11 17.32 -11.59 42.85
CA ASP A 11 18.76 -11.63 43.10
C ASP A 11 19.30 -13.07 43.11
N VAL A 12 20.57 -13.23 42.74
CA VAL A 12 21.37 -14.40 43.10
C VAL A 12 22.68 -13.94 43.75
N HIS A 13 22.80 -14.33 45.02
CA HIS A 13 23.97 -14.34 45.90
C HIS A 13 25.26 -14.85 45.21
N GLY A 14 26.47 -14.43 45.57
CA GLY A 14 27.01 -14.29 46.92
C GLY A 14 27.81 -15.56 47.27
N GLY A 15 29.12 -15.41 47.52
CA GLY A 15 30.00 -16.52 47.92
C GLY A 15 31.35 -16.00 48.41
N ASN A 16 31.68 -16.32 49.64
CA ASN A 16 32.58 -15.63 50.57
C ASN A 16 33.81 -16.51 50.91
N GLU A 17 34.69 -15.98 51.77
CA GLU A 17 35.77 -16.64 52.56
C GLU A 17 37.15 -16.85 51.91
N SER A 18 38.30 -16.77 52.59
CA SER A 18 38.69 -16.25 53.91
C SER A 18 40.24 -16.21 54.03
N GLN A 19 40.68 -15.50 55.07
CA GLN A 19 42.00 -15.14 55.62
C GLN A 19 43.20 -16.14 55.54
N HIS A 20 44.44 -15.62 55.42
CA HIS A 20 45.40 -15.51 56.55
C HIS A 20 46.78 -14.88 56.20
N SER A 21 47.15 -13.86 56.99
CA SER A 21 48.47 -13.54 57.59
C SER A 21 49.80 -13.64 56.81
N ARG A 22 50.56 -12.52 56.77
CA ARG A 22 51.92 -12.44 57.36
C ARG A 22 52.37 -10.99 57.61
N LYS A 23 53.18 -10.85 58.66
CA LYS A 23 53.60 -9.64 59.38
C LYS A 23 54.78 -8.87 58.75
N CYS A 24 54.76 -7.56 59.02
CA CYS A 24 55.86 -6.66 59.45
C CYS A 24 57.02 -6.30 58.50
N GLY A 25 57.30 -4.98 58.41
CA GLY A 25 58.56 -4.48 57.87
C GLY A 25 58.57 -2.97 57.57
N ARG A 26 58.47 -2.12 58.59
CA ARG A 26 58.73 -0.67 58.49
C ARG A 26 60.20 -0.45 58.07
N LYS A 27 60.45 0.16 56.91
CA LYS A 27 61.65 1.00 56.68
C LYS A 27 61.25 2.22 55.86
N GLY A 28 61.34 3.38 56.49
CA GLY A 28 61.10 4.67 55.85
C GLY A 28 62.19 4.96 54.81
N VAL A 29 61.78 5.55 53.70
CA VAL A 29 62.70 6.28 52.83
C VAL A 29 62.23 7.72 52.77
N ARG A 30 63.08 8.55 53.35
CA ARG A 30 62.99 9.99 53.52
C ARG A 30 62.98 10.64 52.13
N ASN A 31 61.90 11.36 51.84
CA ASN A 31 61.73 12.20 50.66
C ASN A 31 62.94 13.13 50.50
N SER A 32 63.70 12.97 49.41
CA SER A 32 64.54 14.04 48.91
C SER A 32 63.69 14.80 47.89
N ARG A 33 63.46 16.11 48.14
CA ARG A 33 62.68 16.98 47.24
C ARG A 33 63.21 16.93 45.79
N LYS A 34 64.49 16.61 45.59
CA LYS A 34 65.14 16.43 44.28
C LYS A 34 64.63 15.20 43.51
N VAL A 35 64.27 14.12 44.20
CA VAL A 35 63.70 12.91 43.57
C VAL A 35 62.26 13.14 43.15
N THR A 36 61.48 13.88 43.94
CA THR A 36 60.10 14.27 43.61
C THR A 36 60.05 15.22 42.40
N TYR A 37 60.93 16.23 42.34
CA TYR A 37 61.02 17.11 41.16
C TYR A 37 61.59 16.40 39.93
N GLY A 38 62.51 15.44 40.10
CA GLY A 38 63.00 14.59 39.02
C GLY A 38 61.91 13.69 38.43
N LEU A 39 61.08 13.07 39.28
CA LEU A 39 59.92 12.28 38.85
C LEU A 39 58.83 13.13 38.18
N LEU A 40 58.59 14.35 38.67
CA LEU A 40 57.62 15.27 38.06
C LEU A 40 58.08 15.78 36.68
N GLY A 41 59.38 16.07 36.53
CA GLY A 41 59.98 16.41 35.25
C GLY A 41 59.94 15.23 34.26
N LEU A 42 60.23 14.01 34.73
CA LEU A 42 60.13 12.80 33.91
C LEU A 42 58.68 12.52 33.48
N ALA A 43 57.70 12.74 34.36
CA ALA A 43 56.28 12.60 34.05
C ALA A 43 55.80 13.65 33.03
N ALA A 44 56.29 14.90 33.10
CA ALA A 44 56.00 15.92 32.12
C ALA A 44 56.60 15.58 30.74
N VAL A 45 57.83 15.06 30.70
CA VAL A 45 58.47 14.60 29.45
C VAL A 45 57.75 13.37 28.87
N MET A 46 57.34 12.42 29.72
CA MET A 46 56.52 11.29 29.28
C MET A 46 55.13 11.72 28.78
N LEU A 47 54.49 12.72 29.41
CA LEU A 47 53.22 13.30 28.93
C LEU A 47 53.38 14.00 27.58
N LEU A 48 54.48 14.74 27.38
CA LEU A 48 54.79 15.38 26.11
C LEU A 48 55.18 14.37 25.01
N GLY A 49 55.76 13.22 25.39
CA GLY A 49 56.12 12.11 24.49
C GLY A 49 55.00 11.08 24.24
N SER A 50 53.86 11.16 24.95
CA SER A 50 52.74 10.21 24.82
C SER A 50 51.72 10.60 23.75
N THR A 51 52.04 11.53 22.85
CA THR A 51 51.14 11.97 21.76
C THR A 51 51.19 11.07 20.51
N ILE A 52 51.78 9.88 20.58
CA ILE A 52 51.68 8.88 19.52
C ILE A 52 51.27 7.54 20.14
N GLY A 53 50.07 7.06 19.78
CA GLY A 53 49.75 5.64 19.88
C GLY A 53 48.59 5.23 20.79
N SER A 54 47.58 6.07 21.02
CA SER A 54 46.25 5.57 21.41
C SER A 54 45.36 5.51 20.17
N THR A 55 45.28 4.30 19.63
CA THR A 55 44.27 3.85 18.69
C THR A 55 42.87 4.17 19.20
N ARG A 56 42.35 5.35 18.87
CA ARG A 56 40.95 5.42 18.50
C ARG A 56 40.90 4.91 17.08
N ALA A 57 40.33 3.71 16.91
CA ALA A 57 39.72 3.34 15.67
C ALA A 57 38.62 4.38 15.39
N ALA A 58 39.01 5.53 14.83
CA ALA A 58 38.15 6.23 13.90
C ALA A 58 37.97 5.23 12.76
N LEU A 59 36.78 4.67 12.68
CA LEU A 59 36.24 3.97 11.51
C LEU A 59 36.23 4.96 10.34
N THR A 60 37.40 5.32 9.86
CA THR A 60 37.63 5.81 8.52
C THR A 60 38.03 4.58 7.74
N TYR A 61 37.06 3.68 7.59
CA TYR A 61 36.95 2.97 6.32
C TYR A 61 36.65 4.09 5.33
N TYR A 62 37.72 4.70 4.79
CA TYR A 62 37.61 5.37 3.51
C TYR A 62 37.30 4.24 2.53
N SER A 63 36.04 3.82 2.50
CA SER A 63 35.43 3.51 1.23
C SER A 63 35.62 4.78 0.43
N GLU A 64 36.27 4.71 -0.71
CA GLU A 64 35.92 5.62 -1.79
C GLU A 64 34.40 5.63 -1.80
N ASN A 65 33.79 6.76 -1.46
CA ASN A 65 32.34 6.89 -1.39
C ASN A 65 31.82 6.74 -2.82
N TYR A 66 31.71 5.50 -3.29
CA TYR A 66 30.60 5.12 -4.11
C TYR A 66 29.39 5.17 -3.15
N THR A 67 28.90 6.38 -2.87
CA THR A 67 27.47 6.54 -2.66
C THR A 67 26.84 6.04 -3.94
N ALA A 68 26.62 4.73 -4.02
CA ALA A 68 25.54 4.22 -4.84
C ALA A 68 24.29 4.87 -4.26
N GLU A 69 23.92 6.02 -4.79
CA GLU A 69 22.55 6.48 -4.72
C GLU A 69 21.78 5.40 -5.47
N ILE A 70 21.26 4.42 -4.73
CA ILE A 70 20.27 3.48 -5.25
C ILE A 70 19.06 4.37 -5.49
N THR A 71 19.03 5.01 -6.65
CA THR A 71 17.83 5.66 -7.15
C THR A 71 16.89 4.50 -7.43
N VAL A 72 16.00 4.23 -6.48
CA VAL A 72 14.90 3.31 -6.71
C VAL A 72 14.10 3.94 -7.84
N SER A 73 14.02 3.24 -8.97
CA SER A 73 13.20 3.65 -10.11
C SER A 73 11.82 4.07 -9.60
N GLN A 74 11.39 5.27 -9.95
CA GLN A 74 10.15 5.84 -9.44
C GLN A 74 8.97 5.16 -10.11
N ILE A 75 8.39 4.17 -9.42
CA ILE A 75 7.14 3.53 -9.84
C ILE A 75 5.99 4.47 -9.52
N GLY A 76 5.06 4.65 -10.45
CA GLY A 76 3.92 5.54 -10.26
C GLY A 76 2.73 5.17 -11.14
N VAL A 77 1.57 5.02 -10.50
CA VAL A 77 0.32 4.74 -11.22
C VAL A 77 -0.80 5.67 -10.77
N SER A 78 -1.63 6.03 -11.74
CA SER A 78 -2.81 6.86 -11.55
C SER A 78 -4.05 6.21 -12.17
N LEU A 79 -5.17 6.27 -11.46
CA LEU A 79 -6.48 5.92 -12.00
C LEU A 79 -7.14 7.17 -12.59
N LEU A 80 -7.65 7.05 -13.80
CA LEU A 80 -8.38 8.10 -14.50
C LEU A 80 -9.84 7.68 -14.67
N GLU A 81 -10.77 8.58 -14.34
CA GLU A 81 -12.21 8.48 -14.57
C GLU A 81 -12.63 9.59 -15.52
N ASN A 82 -13.20 9.22 -16.67
CA ASN A 82 -13.69 10.16 -17.69
C ASN A 82 -12.64 11.19 -18.14
N GLY A 83 -11.35 10.81 -18.05
CA GLY A 83 -10.20 11.65 -18.39
C GLY A 83 -9.64 12.49 -17.24
N GLU A 84 -10.24 12.45 -16.06
CA GLU A 84 -9.77 13.15 -14.86
C GLU A 84 -9.09 12.18 -13.89
N ARG A 85 -8.04 12.63 -13.20
CA ARG A 85 -7.30 11.81 -12.24
C ARG A 85 -8.08 11.66 -10.94
N VAL A 86 -8.38 10.42 -10.57
CA VAL A 86 -9.11 10.06 -9.34
C VAL A 86 -8.16 9.86 -8.18
N SER A 87 -7.10 9.09 -8.39
CA SER A 87 -6.06 8.85 -7.40
C SER A 87 -4.73 8.55 -8.09
N SER A 88 -3.63 8.87 -7.41
CA SER A 88 -2.29 8.43 -7.78
C SER A 88 -1.49 7.96 -6.58
N ARG A 89 -0.55 7.06 -6.86
CA ARG A 89 0.45 6.62 -5.90
C ARG A 89 1.80 6.55 -6.60
N ASP A 90 2.61 7.57 -6.33
CA ASP A 90 3.88 7.81 -7.01
C ASP A 90 5.02 7.74 -6.00
N TYR A 91 6.08 6.98 -6.32
CA TYR A 91 7.26 6.90 -5.46
C TYR A 91 8.21 8.06 -5.75
N ASP A 92 8.32 9.01 -4.83
CA ASP A 92 9.23 10.15 -4.95
C ASP A 92 10.43 9.96 -4.01
N LYS A 93 11.55 9.51 -4.60
CA LYS A 93 12.88 9.30 -3.97
C LYS A 93 12.91 8.36 -2.78
N ASN A 94 12.34 8.81 -1.66
CA ASN A 94 12.36 8.12 -0.36
C ASN A 94 10.97 7.86 0.22
N ASP A 95 9.90 8.35 -0.41
CA ASP A 95 8.55 8.29 0.17
C ASP A 95 7.46 8.09 -0.90
N TRP A 96 6.35 7.48 -0.50
CA TRP A 96 5.17 7.34 -1.34
C TRP A 96 4.36 8.64 -1.28
N LYS A 97 4.12 9.26 -2.44
CA LYS A 97 3.21 10.38 -2.59
C LYS A 97 1.87 9.86 -3.09
N VAL A 98 0.86 9.99 -2.24
CA VAL A 98 -0.52 9.66 -2.59
C VAL A 98 -1.27 10.96 -2.85
N SER A 99 -2.01 11.01 -3.95
CA SER A 99 -2.94 12.08 -4.25
C SER A 99 -4.31 11.50 -4.59
N SER A 100 -5.38 12.22 -4.25
CA SER A 100 -6.74 11.79 -4.56
C SER A 100 -7.66 12.99 -4.76
N ASN A 101 -8.78 12.75 -5.44
CA ASN A 101 -9.88 13.71 -5.61
C ASN A 101 -10.81 13.79 -4.38
N ALA A 102 -10.49 13.11 -3.27
CA ALA A 102 -11.33 13.09 -2.08
C ALA A 102 -11.19 14.38 -1.26
N GLU A 103 -12.32 14.98 -0.86
CA GLU A 103 -12.35 16.25 -0.11
C GLU A 103 -11.66 16.19 1.28
N ASN A 104 -11.51 14.99 1.86
CA ASN A 104 -11.05 14.79 3.23
C ASN A 104 -9.59 14.33 3.36
N ALA A 105 -8.75 14.55 2.34
CA ALA A 105 -7.37 14.06 2.30
C ALA A 105 -7.26 12.54 2.54
N SER A 106 -8.23 11.77 2.01
CA SER A 106 -8.18 10.31 1.98
C SER A 106 -7.11 9.85 0.99
N ASP A 107 -6.38 8.80 1.32
CA ASP A 107 -5.43 8.16 0.39
C ASP A 107 -6.15 7.43 -0.76
N SER A 108 -7.48 7.24 -0.65
CA SER A 108 -8.33 6.66 -1.68
C SER A 108 -9.17 7.74 -2.36
N GLY A 109 -9.19 7.72 -3.70
CA GLY A 109 -10.07 8.56 -4.51
C GLY A 109 -11.51 8.05 -4.50
N VAL A 110 -12.41 8.90 -4.98
CA VAL A 110 -13.85 8.64 -5.05
C VAL A 110 -14.26 8.61 -6.52
N LEU A 111 -14.83 7.49 -6.97
CA LEU A 111 -15.40 7.32 -8.30
C LEU A 111 -16.85 7.82 -8.36
N LEU A 112 -17.36 7.99 -9.57
CA LEU A 112 -18.76 8.30 -9.90
C LEU A 112 -19.24 9.67 -9.41
N GLN A 113 -18.32 10.55 -8.98
CA GLN A 113 -18.69 11.89 -8.47
C GLN A 113 -19.38 12.74 -9.54
N ASN A 114 -18.95 12.58 -10.78
CA ASN A 114 -19.44 13.33 -11.94
C ASN A 114 -20.32 12.47 -12.87
N MET A 115 -20.80 11.32 -12.40
CA MET A 115 -21.61 10.40 -13.21
C MET A 115 -22.99 10.98 -13.58
N LEU A 116 -23.57 11.82 -12.70
CA LEU A 116 -24.90 12.40 -12.90
C LEU A 116 -24.82 13.89 -13.25
N GLU A 117 -25.64 14.31 -14.22
CA GLU A 117 -25.80 15.73 -14.51
C GLU A 117 -26.45 16.46 -13.31
N LYS A 118 -26.24 17.79 -13.23
CA LYS A 118 -26.78 18.59 -12.13
C LYS A 118 -28.30 18.47 -12.04
N GLY A 119 -28.78 17.85 -10.97
CA GLY A 119 -30.21 17.65 -10.70
C GLY A 119 -30.80 16.37 -11.32
N GLU A 120 -29.99 15.58 -12.01
CA GLU A 120 -30.36 14.23 -12.45
C GLU A 120 -30.41 13.28 -11.24
N LYS A 121 -31.34 12.32 -11.29
CA LYS A 121 -31.39 11.19 -10.37
C LYS A 121 -30.97 9.93 -11.10
N LEU A 122 -30.29 9.03 -10.39
CA LEU A 122 -29.96 7.70 -10.88
C LEU A 122 -31.24 6.98 -11.36
N ALA A 123 -31.22 6.53 -12.60
CA ALA A 123 -32.28 5.75 -13.23
C ALA A 123 -31.78 4.32 -13.46
N LEU A 124 -32.62 3.34 -13.11
CA LEU A 124 -32.33 1.93 -13.34
C LEU A 124 -32.40 1.61 -14.84
N ASN A 125 -31.59 0.63 -15.29
CA ASN A 125 -31.45 0.25 -16.70
C ASN A 125 -31.01 1.40 -17.63
N LYS A 126 -30.43 2.46 -17.08
CA LYS A 126 -29.79 3.53 -17.85
C LYS A 126 -28.27 3.34 -17.78
N LYS A 127 -27.61 3.39 -18.93
CA LYS A 127 -26.15 3.46 -19.03
C LYS A 127 -25.68 4.88 -18.70
N TYR A 128 -24.69 4.96 -17.82
CA TYR A 128 -23.95 6.17 -17.49
C TYR A 128 -22.53 5.98 -17.97
N ARG A 129 -21.94 7.05 -18.52
CA ARG A 129 -20.56 7.02 -18.97
C ARG A 129 -19.65 6.87 -17.75
N GLU A 130 -18.80 5.85 -17.80
CA GLU A 130 -17.82 5.53 -16.78
C GLU A 130 -16.56 5.01 -17.46
N GLU A 131 -15.81 5.92 -18.06
CA GLU A 131 -14.59 5.59 -18.80
C GLU A 131 -13.41 5.50 -17.84
N LEU A 132 -12.93 4.29 -17.57
CA LEU A 132 -11.84 4.06 -16.63
C LEU A 132 -10.55 3.65 -17.35
N ARG A 133 -9.46 4.35 -17.03
CA ARG A 133 -8.12 4.14 -17.60
C ARG A 133 -7.06 4.15 -16.52
N VAL A 134 -5.89 3.60 -16.84
CA VAL A 134 -4.69 3.74 -16.00
C VAL A 134 -3.66 4.61 -16.73
N GLU A 135 -3.01 5.48 -15.98
CA GLU A 135 -1.85 6.25 -16.42
C GLU A 135 -0.62 5.80 -15.63
N ASN A 136 0.48 5.54 -16.34
CA ASN A 136 1.81 5.47 -15.75
C ASN A 136 2.26 6.90 -15.45
N SER A 137 2.20 7.27 -14.18
CA SER A 137 2.64 8.54 -13.63
C SER A 137 4.06 8.48 -13.06
N GLY A 138 4.71 7.32 -13.14
CA GLY A 138 6.09 7.09 -12.76
C GLY A 138 7.12 7.50 -13.82
N GLU A 139 8.37 7.19 -13.53
CA GLU A 139 9.52 7.51 -14.40
C GLU A 139 10.01 6.32 -15.22
N ILE A 140 9.51 5.11 -14.95
CA ILE A 140 9.91 3.89 -15.64
C ILE A 140 8.75 3.16 -16.31
N ASP A 141 9.08 2.38 -17.34
CA ASP A 141 8.14 1.47 -17.97
C ASP A 141 7.63 0.43 -16.96
N GLU A 142 6.34 0.11 -17.02
CA GLU A 142 5.64 -0.72 -16.03
C GLU A 142 4.64 -1.69 -16.69
N TYR A 143 4.34 -2.78 -16.00
CA TYR A 143 3.15 -3.59 -16.25
C TYR A 143 2.10 -3.29 -15.21
N VAL A 144 0.85 -3.19 -15.64
CA VAL A 144 -0.27 -2.75 -14.80
C VAL A 144 -1.29 -3.86 -14.63
N ARG A 145 -1.81 -3.97 -13.40
CA ARG A 145 -2.99 -4.75 -13.06
C ARG A 145 -4.04 -3.84 -12.43
N VAL A 146 -5.30 -4.10 -12.72
CA VAL A 146 -6.45 -3.46 -12.09
C VAL A 146 -7.29 -4.52 -11.38
N ARG A 147 -7.75 -4.21 -10.16
CA ARG A 147 -8.76 -5.00 -9.45
C ARG A 147 -10.01 -4.17 -9.28
N ILE A 148 -11.14 -4.70 -9.73
CA ILE A 148 -12.42 -4.03 -9.73
C ILE A 148 -13.32 -4.74 -8.73
N TYR A 149 -13.86 -4.00 -7.77
CA TYR A 149 -14.78 -4.50 -6.76
C TYR A 149 -16.17 -3.92 -6.97
N LYS A 150 -17.17 -4.78 -7.09
CA LYS A 150 -18.58 -4.41 -7.21
C LYS A 150 -19.36 -5.04 -6.07
N TYR A 151 -20.01 -4.21 -5.26
CA TYR A 151 -20.75 -4.72 -4.11
C TYR A 151 -21.81 -3.73 -3.62
N TRP A 152 -22.69 -4.24 -2.79
CA TRP A 152 -23.80 -3.48 -2.22
C TRP A 152 -23.56 -3.23 -0.73
N THR A 153 -23.98 -2.06 -0.25
CA THR A 153 -23.95 -1.70 1.16
C THR A 153 -25.27 -1.10 1.60
N LYS A 154 -25.56 -1.18 2.90
CA LYS A 154 -26.71 -0.52 3.51
C LYS A 154 -26.33 0.00 4.88
N GLU A 155 -26.83 1.19 5.20
CA GLU A 155 -26.72 1.74 6.55
C GLU A 155 -27.74 1.06 7.46
N ASN A 156 -27.28 0.51 8.58
CA ASN A 156 -28.15 -0.12 9.58
C ASN A 156 -28.77 0.94 10.52
N GLU A 157 -29.66 0.51 11.42
CA GLU A 157 -30.34 1.42 12.37
C GLU A 157 -29.37 2.11 13.36
N SER A 158 -28.18 1.54 13.56
CA SER A 158 -27.13 2.10 14.41
C SER A 158 -26.28 3.15 13.69
N GLY A 159 -26.44 3.31 12.37
CA GLY A 159 -25.64 4.20 11.52
C GLY A 159 -24.38 3.55 10.94
N ASP A 160 -24.15 2.25 11.14
CA ASP A 160 -23.01 1.54 10.56
C ASP A 160 -23.34 1.07 9.14
N VAL A 161 -22.34 1.10 8.25
CA VAL A 161 -22.47 0.62 6.87
C VAL A 161 -22.13 -0.86 6.80
N GLU A 162 -23.11 -1.69 6.43
CA GLU A 162 -22.96 -3.14 6.30
C GLU A 162 -22.96 -3.58 4.84
N LYS A 163 -22.13 -4.57 4.50
CA LYS A 163 -22.11 -5.18 3.17
C LYS A 163 -23.29 -6.12 2.97
N ILE A 164 -24.00 -5.95 1.86
CA ILE A 164 -25.16 -6.76 1.50
C ILE A 164 -24.76 -7.85 0.51
N THR A 165 -24.71 -9.09 0.99
CA THR A 165 -24.37 -10.27 0.20
C THR A 165 -25.58 -10.97 -0.44
N THR A 166 -26.79 -10.52 -0.11
CA THR A 166 -28.04 -11.07 -0.67
C THR A 166 -28.43 -10.43 -2.00
N LEU A 167 -27.75 -9.36 -2.40
CA LEU A 167 -27.87 -8.73 -3.71
C LEU A 167 -26.70 -9.17 -4.56
N SER A 168 -27.00 -9.64 -5.77
CA SER A 168 -25.96 -10.05 -6.70
C SER A 168 -25.13 -8.84 -7.18
N PRO A 169 -23.80 -8.95 -7.19
CA PRO A 169 -22.92 -7.98 -7.85
C PRO A 169 -23.21 -7.81 -9.34
N LYS A 170 -23.85 -8.80 -9.97
CA LYS A 170 -24.26 -8.77 -11.39
C LYS A 170 -25.20 -7.62 -11.72
N LEU A 171 -25.97 -7.18 -10.73
CA LEU A 171 -26.90 -6.06 -10.87
C LEU A 171 -26.17 -4.71 -11.00
N ILE A 172 -24.87 -4.68 -10.73
CA ILE A 172 -23.96 -3.58 -11.05
C ILE A 172 -23.22 -3.99 -12.33
N ASP A 173 -23.76 -3.56 -13.46
CA ASP A 173 -23.19 -3.84 -14.77
C ASP A 173 -22.14 -2.79 -15.10
N LEU A 174 -20.87 -3.21 -15.13
CA LEU A 174 -19.75 -2.39 -15.57
C LEU A 174 -19.30 -2.96 -16.91
N GLU A 175 -19.46 -2.18 -17.96
CA GLU A 175 -19.15 -2.56 -19.34
C GLU A 175 -17.63 -2.58 -19.52
N LEU A 176 -17.04 -3.77 -19.38
CA LEU A 176 -15.62 -4.01 -19.63
C LEU A 176 -15.36 -4.03 -21.13
N VAL A 177 -14.29 -3.36 -21.56
CA VAL A 177 -13.96 -3.17 -22.98
C VAL A 177 -12.47 -3.45 -23.25
N ASN A 178 -12.11 -3.52 -24.54
CA ASN A 178 -10.73 -3.75 -25.01
C ASN A 178 -10.10 -5.05 -24.46
N GLU A 179 -10.86 -6.15 -24.48
CA GLU A 179 -10.46 -7.48 -23.98
C GLU A 179 -9.18 -8.04 -24.66
N ASP A 180 -8.80 -7.50 -25.82
CA ASP A 180 -7.57 -7.84 -26.53
C ASP A 180 -6.31 -7.21 -25.90
N GLN A 181 -6.48 -6.11 -25.17
CA GLN A 181 -5.43 -5.38 -24.45
C GLN A 181 -5.54 -5.54 -22.93
N TRP A 182 -6.75 -5.70 -22.40
CA TRP A 182 -7.06 -5.96 -21.00
C TRP A 182 -7.53 -7.40 -20.84
N ILE A 183 -6.64 -8.24 -20.32
CA ILE A 183 -6.88 -9.67 -20.23
C ILE A 183 -7.25 -10.07 -18.79
N MET A 184 -8.08 -11.10 -18.66
CA MET A 184 -8.37 -11.75 -17.39
C MET A 184 -7.59 -13.06 -17.28
N ASN A 185 -7.33 -13.50 -16.05
CA ASN A 185 -7.00 -14.90 -15.82
C ASN A 185 -8.17 -15.79 -16.30
N PRO A 186 -7.94 -16.89 -17.04
CA PRO A 186 -9.00 -17.79 -17.48
C PRO A 186 -9.99 -18.23 -16.38
N ASP A 187 -9.50 -18.49 -15.17
CA ASP A 187 -10.35 -18.83 -14.03
C ASP A 187 -11.27 -17.66 -13.63
N ASP A 188 -10.72 -16.45 -13.68
CA ASP A 188 -11.44 -15.21 -13.41
C ASP A 188 -12.42 -14.87 -14.52
N ALA A 189 -12.08 -15.11 -15.78
CA ALA A 189 -12.96 -14.91 -16.92
C ALA A 189 -14.19 -15.82 -16.82
N ALA A 190 -13.99 -17.10 -16.48
CA ALA A 190 -15.08 -18.05 -16.26
C ALA A 190 -15.98 -17.63 -15.08
N ALA A 191 -15.37 -17.15 -14.00
CA ALA A 191 -16.10 -16.66 -12.84
C ALA A 191 -16.80 -15.30 -13.09
N ALA A 192 -16.21 -14.41 -13.89
CA ALA A 192 -16.79 -13.12 -14.25
C ALA A 192 -17.94 -13.26 -15.25
N ALA A 193 -17.90 -14.28 -16.13
CA ALA A 193 -18.95 -14.53 -17.13
C ALA A 193 -20.34 -14.79 -16.51
N ASN A 194 -20.42 -15.27 -15.27
CA ASN A 194 -21.69 -15.42 -14.57
C ASN A 194 -22.19 -14.10 -13.93
N GLY A 195 -21.31 -13.12 -13.74
CA GLY A 195 -21.56 -11.80 -13.15
C GLY A 195 -21.60 -11.75 -11.62
N GLU A 196 -21.47 -12.89 -10.94
CA GLU A 196 -21.59 -13.02 -9.48
C GLU A 196 -20.28 -12.72 -8.74
N LYS A 197 -19.16 -12.61 -9.47
CA LYS A 197 -17.87 -12.32 -8.87
C LYS A 197 -17.79 -10.85 -8.46
N GLU A 198 -17.56 -10.62 -7.17
CA GLU A 198 -17.39 -9.27 -6.61
C GLU A 198 -16.07 -8.61 -7.04
N CYS A 199 -14.99 -9.39 -7.18
CA CYS A 199 -13.65 -8.90 -7.51
C CYS A 199 -13.20 -9.44 -8.87
N ILE A 200 -12.92 -8.56 -9.82
CA ILE A 200 -12.45 -8.90 -11.16
C ILE A 200 -11.03 -8.34 -11.32
N GLU A 201 -10.09 -9.18 -11.76
CA GLU A 201 -8.72 -8.75 -12.03
C GLU A 201 -8.50 -8.64 -13.55
N LEU A 202 -7.98 -7.49 -13.98
CA LEU A 202 -7.59 -7.20 -15.35
C LEU A 202 -6.09 -6.90 -15.41
N TYR A 203 -5.43 -7.43 -16.44
CA TYR A 203 -4.00 -7.24 -16.66
C TYR A 203 -3.81 -6.53 -18.00
N TYR A 204 -3.03 -5.45 -18.01
CA TYR A 204 -2.69 -4.79 -19.27
C TYR A 204 -1.63 -5.61 -20.00
N LYS A 205 -1.93 -6.03 -21.22
CA LYS A 205 -1.13 -7.01 -21.97
C LYS A 205 0.24 -6.50 -22.37
N SER A 206 0.38 -5.20 -22.54
CA SER A 206 1.61 -4.56 -23.01
C SER A 206 2.28 -3.79 -21.89
N VAL A 207 3.58 -3.52 -22.05
CA VAL A 207 4.29 -2.53 -21.23
C VAL A 207 3.60 -1.17 -21.39
N LEU A 208 3.32 -0.51 -20.27
CA LEU A 208 2.85 0.87 -20.21
C LEU A 208 4.08 1.79 -20.06
N PRO A 209 4.47 2.53 -21.10
CA PRO A 209 5.69 3.33 -21.08
C PRO A 209 5.56 4.55 -20.17
N ALA A 210 6.64 4.93 -19.49
CA ALA A 210 6.71 6.19 -18.75
C ALA A 210 7.01 7.38 -19.68
N ASN A 211 6.59 8.58 -19.26
CA ASN A 211 6.95 9.85 -19.90
C ASN A 211 6.64 9.91 -21.43
N ALA A 212 5.60 9.19 -21.87
CA ALA A 212 5.29 9.00 -23.29
C ALA A 212 4.00 9.71 -23.75
N GLY A 213 3.51 10.68 -22.97
CA GLY A 213 2.26 11.41 -23.26
C GLY A 213 1.06 10.47 -23.30
N GLU A 214 0.20 10.57 -24.31
CA GLU A 214 -0.96 9.68 -24.46
C GLU A 214 -0.61 8.17 -24.42
N LYS A 215 0.63 7.80 -24.78
CA LYS A 215 1.07 6.39 -24.74
C LYS A 215 1.33 5.88 -23.32
N SER A 216 1.50 6.75 -22.32
CA SER A 216 1.57 6.35 -20.91
C SER A 216 0.18 6.13 -20.30
N ILE A 217 -0.89 6.32 -21.09
CA ILE A 217 -2.27 6.09 -20.70
C ILE A 217 -2.78 4.86 -21.46
N THR A 218 -3.46 3.96 -20.75
CA THR A 218 -4.05 2.78 -21.36
C THR A 218 -5.27 3.14 -22.21
N VAL A 219 -5.64 2.24 -23.13
CA VAL A 219 -7.03 2.17 -23.59
C VAL A 219 -7.96 1.91 -22.40
N PRO A 220 -9.25 2.32 -22.44
CA PRO A 220 -10.13 2.14 -21.31
C PRO A 220 -10.33 0.66 -21.03
N PHE A 221 -10.46 0.29 -19.76
CA PHE A 221 -10.87 -1.07 -19.38
C PHE A 221 -12.37 -1.15 -19.08
N ALA A 222 -13.01 0.00 -18.85
CA ALA A 222 -14.46 0.13 -18.73
C ALA A 222 -14.93 1.43 -19.41
N GLU A 223 -16.15 1.44 -19.94
CA GLU A 223 -16.74 2.63 -20.59
C GLU A 223 -18.08 3.10 -20.03
N ASN A 224 -18.88 2.19 -19.47
CA ASN A 224 -20.18 2.52 -18.93
C ASN A 224 -20.49 1.70 -17.67
N ILE A 225 -21.32 2.29 -16.81
CA ILE A 225 -21.94 1.61 -15.69
C ILE A 225 -23.46 1.69 -15.79
N MET A 226 -24.14 0.62 -15.40
CA MET A 226 -25.59 0.53 -15.34
C MET A 226 -26.02 -0.28 -14.13
N ILE A 227 -27.09 0.15 -13.48
CA ILE A 227 -27.73 -0.62 -12.42
C ILE A 227 -28.97 -1.33 -12.98
N ASP A 228 -28.99 -2.66 -12.93
CA ASP A 228 -30.10 -3.47 -13.44
C ASP A 228 -31.37 -3.24 -12.60
N GLY A 229 -32.47 -2.93 -13.28
CA GLY A 229 -33.79 -2.69 -12.68
C GLY A 229 -34.37 -3.87 -11.90
N GLN A 230 -33.83 -5.07 -12.06
CA GLN A 230 -34.13 -6.22 -11.21
C GLN A 230 -33.88 -5.95 -9.73
N VAL A 231 -33.02 -4.99 -9.37
CA VAL A 231 -32.85 -4.54 -7.97
C VAL A 231 -34.16 -4.04 -7.35
N ALA A 232 -35.05 -3.45 -8.16
CA ALA A 232 -36.35 -2.92 -7.73
C ALA A 232 -37.49 -3.95 -7.84
N SER A 233 -37.23 -5.16 -8.36
CA SER A 233 -38.29 -6.14 -8.66
C SER A 233 -38.86 -6.83 -7.41
N ALA A 234 -38.14 -6.84 -6.29
CA ALA A 234 -38.59 -7.41 -5.03
C ALA A 234 -39.42 -6.40 -4.20
N ALA A 235 -40.49 -5.86 -4.78
CA ALA A 235 -41.44 -5.01 -4.06
C ALA A 235 -42.49 -5.88 -3.36
N GLU A 236 -42.56 -5.81 -2.03
CA GLU A 236 -43.70 -6.34 -1.28
C GLU A 236 -44.81 -5.29 -1.28
N VAL A 237 -45.96 -5.67 -1.82
CA VAL A 237 -47.18 -4.87 -1.69
C VAL A 237 -47.80 -5.18 -0.34
N ARG A 238 -47.75 -4.22 0.59
CA ARG A 238 -48.45 -4.31 1.87
C ARG A 238 -49.71 -3.46 1.82
N ASP A 239 -50.84 -4.12 1.98
CA ASP A 239 -52.14 -3.47 2.20
C ASP A 239 -52.32 -3.30 3.71
N ASP A 240 -52.45 -2.05 4.16
CA ASP A 240 -52.64 -1.70 5.57
C ASP A 240 -54.09 -1.91 6.05
N GLY A 241 -54.98 -2.40 5.19
CA GLY A 241 -56.40 -2.62 5.49
C GLY A 241 -57.19 -1.32 5.69
N LYS A 242 -56.58 -0.16 5.42
CA LYS A 242 -57.19 1.19 5.52
C LYS A 242 -57.23 1.91 4.19
N GLY A 243 -56.87 1.24 3.09
CA GLY A 243 -56.91 1.78 1.73
C GLY A 243 -55.59 2.37 1.25
N THR A 244 -54.48 2.19 1.99
CA THR A 244 -53.13 2.60 1.54
C THR A 244 -52.36 1.37 1.05
N ILE A 245 -52.17 1.28 -0.27
CA ILE A 245 -51.28 0.27 -0.86
C ILE A 245 -49.85 0.78 -0.73
N THR A 246 -49.07 0.23 0.19
CA THR A 246 -47.66 0.58 0.37
C THR A 246 -46.80 -0.40 -0.43
N THR A 247 -46.08 0.10 -1.42
CA THR A 247 -45.07 -0.70 -2.15
C THR A 247 -43.74 -0.58 -1.41
N VAL A 248 -43.34 -1.61 -0.68
CA VAL A 248 -42.06 -1.64 0.03
C VAL A 248 -41.04 -2.36 -0.84
N TYR A 249 -40.03 -1.65 -1.33
CA TYR A 249 -38.91 -2.27 -2.02
C TYR A 249 -38.02 -2.99 -1.01
N LYS A 250 -37.76 -4.28 -1.23
CA LYS A 250 -36.90 -5.12 -0.36
C LYS A 250 -35.51 -4.53 -0.12
N TYR A 251 -35.03 -3.73 -1.07
CA TYR A 251 -33.69 -3.14 -1.08
C TYR A 251 -33.71 -1.60 -0.99
N ASP A 252 -34.76 -1.05 -0.37
CA ASP A 252 -34.79 0.39 -0.08
C ASP A 252 -33.62 0.80 0.84
N GLY A 253 -33.01 1.95 0.54
CA GLY A 253 -31.83 2.48 1.24
C GLY A 253 -30.50 1.78 0.95
N VAL A 254 -30.45 0.84 0.00
CA VAL A 254 -29.19 0.18 -0.42
C VAL A 254 -28.39 1.12 -1.33
N ARG A 255 -27.06 1.12 -1.17
CA ARG A 255 -26.09 1.81 -2.02
C ARG A 255 -25.27 0.78 -2.80
N PHE A 256 -25.00 1.07 -4.06
CA PHE A 256 -24.01 0.31 -4.85
C PHE A 256 -22.64 0.94 -4.67
N ASN A 257 -21.60 0.13 -4.76
CA ASN A 257 -20.21 0.56 -4.61
C ASN A 257 -19.39 -0.05 -5.74
N LEU A 258 -18.51 0.78 -6.31
CA LEU A 258 -17.52 0.43 -7.29
C LEU A 258 -16.18 0.93 -6.76
N ASP A 259 -15.29 -0.01 -6.42
CA ASP A 259 -13.92 0.33 -6.02
C ASP A 259 -12.94 -0.24 -7.04
N VAL A 260 -11.86 0.50 -7.30
CA VAL A 260 -10.82 0.10 -8.23
C VAL A 260 -9.45 0.26 -7.57
N GLU A 261 -8.68 -0.82 -7.55
CA GLU A 261 -7.28 -0.82 -7.12
C GLU A 261 -6.39 -0.97 -8.35
N VAL A 262 -5.34 -0.16 -8.44
CA VAL A 262 -4.35 -0.22 -9.52
C VAL A 262 -3.00 -0.56 -8.93
N ASP A 263 -2.38 -1.60 -9.48
CA ASP A 263 -1.04 -2.05 -9.11
C ASP A 263 -0.12 -2.02 -10.33
N ALA A 264 1.17 -1.74 -10.10
CA ALA A 264 2.18 -1.84 -11.12
C ALA A 264 3.42 -2.60 -10.67
N VAL A 265 4.10 -3.19 -11.64
CA VAL A 265 5.43 -3.79 -11.49
C VAL A 265 6.35 -3.27 -12.59
N GLN A 266 7.60 -3.00 -12.23
CA GLN A 266 8.65 -2.60 -13.18
C GLN A 266 8.91 -3.65 -14.27
N THR A 267 9.57 -3.26 -15.35
CA THR A 267 9.85 -4.17 -16.47
C THR A 267 11.00 -5.14 -16.28
N HIS A 268 11.95 -4.88 -15.39
CA HIS A 268 13.13 -5.73 -15.22
C HIS A 268 12.81 -7.01 -14.44
N ASN A 269 13.22 -8.16 -14.97
CA ASN A 269 12.80 -9.50 -14.52
C ASN A 269 11.26 -9.62 -14.44
N ALA A 270 10.55 -9.05 -15.41
CA ALA A 270 9.10 -8.88 -15.34
C ALA A 270 8.31 -10.17 -15.16
N GLN A 271 8.76 -11.30 -15.72
CA GLN A 271 8.07 -12.59 -15.50
C GLN A 271 8.04 -12.96 -14.01
N ASP A 272 9.20 -12.84 -13.34
CA ASP A 272 9.33 -13.15 -11.92
C ASP A 272 8.65 -12.08 -11.05
N ALA A 273 8.73 -10.80 -11.43
CA ALA A 273 8.07 -9.71 -10.73
C ALA A 273 6.54 -9.86 -10.77
N ILE A 274 5.96 -10.13 -11.94
CA ILE A 274 4.54 -10.41 -12.13
C ILE A 274 4.12 -11.64 -11.30
N LYS A 275 4.89 -12.73 -11.38
CA LYS A 275 4.58 -13.94 -10.62
C LYS A 275 4.65 -13.73 -9.12
N SER A 276 5.63 -12.96 -8.64
CA SER A 276 5.79 -12.65 -7.23
C SER A 276 4.73 -11.68 -6.70
N ALA A 277 4.35 -10.67 -7.48
CA ALA A 277 3.41 -9.63 -7.04
C ALA A 277 1.95 -10.06 -7.20
N TRP A 278 1.65 -10.76 -8.29
CA TRP A 278 0.27 -11.06 -8.69
C TRP A 278 -0.07 -12.56 -8.60
N GLY A 279 0.92 -13.43 -8.45
CA GLY A 279 0.70 -14.88 -8.36
C GLY A 279 0.34 -15.53 -9.70
N VAL A 280 0.48 -14.82 -10.81
CA VAL A 280 0.13 -15.28 -12.17
C VAL A 280 1.36 -15.47 -13.04
N ASP A 281 1.27 -16.37 -14.00
CA ASP A 281 2.32 -16.56 -15.01
C ASP A 281 2.07 -15.64 -16.21
N ALA A 282 3.00 -14.71 -16.45
CA ALA A 282 2.85 -13.69 -17.48
C ALA A 282 2.73 -14.30 -18.89
N ALA A 283 3.47 -15.36 -19.18
CA ALA A 283 3.44 -16.03 -20.48
C ALA A 283 2.13 -16.80 -20.68
N ALA A 284 1.63 -17.47 -19.63
CA ALA A 284 0.34 -18.17 -19.67
C ALA A 284 -0.84 -17.22 -19.88
N LEU A 285 -0.76 -16.00 -19.35
CA LEU A 285 -1.75 -14.94 -19.59
C LEU A 285 -1.60 -14.29 -20.98
N GLY A 286 -0.46 -14.44 -21.65
CA GLY A 286 -0.18 -13.77 -22.92
C GLY A 286 0.24 -12.31 -22.78
N ILE A 287 0.77 -11.93 -21.60
CA ILE A 287 1.41 -10.63 -21.37
C ILE A 287 2.70 -10.61 -22.19
N SER A 288 2.89 -9.55 -22.97
CA SER A 288 4.06 -9.37 -23.84
C SER A 288 5.23 -8.88 -23.01
N VAL A 289 5.94 -9.81 -22.36
CA VAL A 289 7.09 -9.49 -21.53
C VAL A 289 8.32 -9.22 -22.40
N ARG A 290 9.00 -8.08 -22.20
CA ARG A 290 10.32 -7.84 -22.80
C ARG A 290 11.33 -8.81 -22.17
N GLU A 291 12.04 -9.59 -22.99
CA GLU A 291 13.20 -10.34 -22.53
C GLU A 291 14.35 -9.34 -22.35
N ASP A 292 14.92 -9.29 -21.15
CA ASP A 292 16.07 -8.46 -20.78
C ASP A 292 17.40 -9.07 -21.29
#